data_AF-A0A915P934-F1
#
_entry.id   AF-A0A915P934-F1
#
_cell.length_a   1.000
_cell.length_b   1.000
_cell.length_c   1.000
_cell.angle_alpha   90.00
_cell.angle_beta   90.00
_cell.angle_gamma   90.00
#
_symmetry.space_group_name_H-M   'P 1'
#
loop_
_entity.id
_entity.type
_entity.pdbx_description
1 polymer ?
#
loop_
_entity_poly.entity_id
_entity_poly.type
_entity_poly.pdbx_seq_one_letter_code
_entity_poly.pdbx_strand_id
1 'polypeptide(L)'
;MAGYLAQLFTQERSLIERNQNNALKLADLPAYRVRFCSVSIYIHPEFRYVDDKLMLCALNCSFVALCKIEEGFERNFEKKHLLDDLSLPSRLELRSDEVNTEESISGEIINEEIIPLERNIHPMLKCFGFGLIRAINPQRKLFYVLTPIEQKVLHQVNVFALGHCLNTPDMLLFDPNVSFFL
;
A
#
# COMPACT_ATOMS: atom_id res chain seq x y z
N MET A 1 15.58 15.76 -21.13
CA MET A 1 14.90 15.89 -19.83
C MET A 1 15.56 15.12 -18.68
N ALA A 2 16.17 13.95 -18.92
CA ALA A 2 16.83 13.16 -17.85
C ALA A 2 18.03 13.85 -17.17
N GLY A 3 18.80 14.66 -17.89
CA GLY A 3 20.00 15.32 -17.34
C GLY A 3 19.72 16.37 -16.26
N TYR A 4 18.58 17.05 -16.31
CA TYR A 4 18.22 18.11 -15.35
C TYR A 4 17.87 17.53 -13.97
N LEU A 5 17.13 16.41 -13.94
CA LEU A 5 16.82 15.69 -12.70
C LEU A 5 18.08 15.08 -12.07
N ALA A 6 18.96 14.49 -12.89
CA ALA A 6 20.24 13.98 -12.40
C ALA A 6 21.10 15.10 -11.76
N GLN A 7 21.09 16.30 -12.35
CA GLN A 7 21.79 17.47 -11.80
C GLN A 7 21.19 17.96 -10.49
N LEU A 8 19.86 17.98 -10.35
CA LEU A 8 19.17 18.33 -9.10
C LEU A 8 19.54 17.36 -7.97
N PHE A 9 19.47 16.05 -8.21
CA PHE A 9 19.86 15.05 -7.20
C PHE A 9 21.36 15.10 -6.84
N THR A 10 22.21 15.49 -7.80
CA THR A 10 23.65 15.65 -7.55
C THR A 10 23.95 16.92 -6.75
N GLN A 11 23.22 18.02 -7.00
CA GLN A 11 23.31 19.24 -6.21
C GLN A 11 22.81 19.06 -4.78
N GLU A 12 21.71 18.33 -4.58
CA GLU A 12 21.19 18.02 -3.23
C GLU A 12 22.18 17.16 -2.42
N ARG A 13 22.84 16.18 -3.06
CA ARG A 13 23.92 15.39 -2.42
C ARG A 13 25.01 16.28 -1.81
N SER A 14 25.45 17.32 -2.53
CA SER A 14 26.50 18.24 -2.05
C SER A 14 26.09 19.10 -0.85
N LEU A 15 24.78 19.32 -0.65
CA LEU A 15 24.23 20.05 0.51
C LEU A 15 23.99 19.12 1.71
N ILE A 16 23.59 17.87 1.47
CA ILE A 16 23.36 16.86 2.52
C ILE A 16 24.69 16.42 3.17
N GLU A 17 25.76 16.30 2.40
CA GLU A 17 27.10 15.92 2.91
C GLU A 17 27.66 16.93 3.92
N ARG A 18 27.23 18.20 3.89
CA ARG A 18 27.72 19.23 4.82
C ARG A 18 27.09 19.17 6.23
N ASN A 19 26.06 18.35 6.44
CA ASN A 19 25.32 18.25 7.71
C ASN A 19 25.28 16.84 8.33
N GLN A 20 26.22 15.95 7.97
CA GLN A 20 26.21 14.54 8.38
C GLN A 20 26.25 14.31 9.91
N ASN A 21 26.72 15.27 10.71
CA ASN A 21 26.82 15.09 12.17
C ASN A 21 25.49 15.26 12.94
N ASN A 22 24.40 15.71 12.29
CA ASN A 22 23.10 15.94 12.94
C ASN A 22 21.89 15.37 12.16
N ALA A 23 22.11 14.54 11.13
CA ALA A 23 21.02 13.92 10.40
C ALA A 23 20.35 12.83 11.28
N LEU A 24 19.06 13.00 11.60
CA LEU A 24 18.26 11.99 12.29
C LEU A 24 18.25 10.69 11.49
N LYS A 25 18.62 9.58 12.12
CA LYS A 25 18.53 8.26 11.48
C LYS A 25 17.07 7.81 11.43
N LEU A 26 16.72 7.11 10.37
CA LEU A 26 15.38 6.55 10.21
C LEU A 26 14.98 5.59 11.35
N ALA A 27 15.97 4.90 11.93
CA ALA A 27 15.79 4.04 13.10
C ALA A 27 15.36 4.82 14.35
N ASP A 28 15.83 6.05 14.51
CA ASP A 28 15.55 6.90 15.69
C ASP A 28 14.19 7.60 15.58
N LEU A 29 13.57 7.61 14.40
CA LEU A 29 12.28 8.25 14.20
C LEU A 29 11.15 7.45 14.88
N PRO A 30 10.21 8.15 15.56
CA PRO A 30 9.05 7.50 16.14
C PRO A 30 8.11 7.01 15.03
N ALA A 31 7.72 5.74 15.12
CA ALA A 31 6.76 5.16 14.18
C ALA A 31 5.32 5.38 14.64
N TYR A 32 4.45 5.70 13.69
CA TYR A 32 3.01 5.74 13.87
C TYR A 32 2.47 4.32 14.08
N ARG A 33 1.63 4.16 15.10
CA ARG A 33 1.08 2.85 15.48
C ARG A 33 -0.29 2.67 14.88
N VAL A 34 -0.47 1.61 14.09
CA VAL A 34 -1.74 1.31 13.42
C VAL A 34 -2.23 -0.05 13.88
N ARG A 35 -3.50 -0.15 14.27
CA ARG A 35 -4.10 -1.43 14.68
C ARG A 35 -4.39 -2.27 13.45
N PHE A 36 -4.28 -3.60 13.57
CA PHE A 36 -4.63 -4.51 12.50
C PHE A 36 -6.07 -4.32 12.01
N CYS A 37 -7.02 -4.19 12.94
CA CYS A 37 -8.43 -4.01 12.59
C CYS A 37 -8.79 -2.65 11.96
N SER A 38 -7.90 -1.66 12.00
CA SER A 38 -8.16 -0.34 11.39
C SER A 38 -7.78 -0.24 9.92
N VAL A 39 -7.06 -1.23 9.39
CA VAL A 39 -6.57 -1.19 8.01
C VAL A 39 -6.81 -2.52 7.31
N SER A 40 -7.01 -2.44 6.01
CA SER A 40 -7.00 -3.58 5.11
C SER A 40 -5.77 -3.56 4.22
N ILE A 41 -5.34 -4.71 3.71
CA ILE A 41 -4.17 -4.87 2.86
C ILE A 41 -4.66 -5.08 1.43
N TYR A 42 -4.32 -4.18 0.53
CA TYR A 42 -4.53 -4.35 -0.90
C TYR A 42 -3.21 -4.73 -1.56
N ILE A 43 -3.22 -5.78 -2.37
CA ILE A 43 -2.06 -6.17 -3.17
C ILE A 43 -2.43 -6.01 -4.64
N HIS A 44 -1.65 -5.23 -5.37
CA HIS A 44 -1.86 -5.05 -6.80
C HIS A 44 -1.85 -6.41 -7.53
N PRO A 45 -2.75 -6.69 -8.48
CA PRO A 45 -2.84 -8.00 -9.14
C PRO A 45 -1.54 -8.46 -9.82
N GLU A 46 -0.75 -7.50 -10.33
CA GLU A 46 0.56 -7.78 -10.93
C GLU A 46 1.66 -8.08 -9.90
N PHE A 47 1.44 -7.75 -8.62
CA PHE A 47 2.36 -8.14 -7.56
C PHE A 47 2.24 -9.66 -7.34
N ARG A 48 3.39 -10.32 -7.14
CA ARG A 48 3.44 -11.79 -6.97
C ARG A 48 2.44 -12.24 -5.93
N TYR A 49 1.81 -13.39 -6.17
CA TYR A 49 0.94 -14.01 -5.19
C TYR A 49 1.67 -14.22 -3.85
N VAL A 50 1.10 -13.69 -2.78
CA VAL A 50 1.57 -13.87 -1.41
C VAL A 50 0.52 -14.70 -0.67
N ASP A 51 0.96 -15.85 -0.14
CA ASP A 51 0.16 -16.69 0.74
C ASP A 51 -0.15 -15.95 2.05
N ASP A 52 -1.38 -16.08 2.55
CA ASP A 52 -1.83 -15.39 3.77
C ASP A 52 -0.94 -15.67 4.99
N LYS A 53 -0.34 -16.87 5.08
CA LYS A 53 0.60 -17.24 6.16
C LYS A 53 1.89 -16.41 6.13
N LEU A 54 2.28 -15.93 4.96
CA LEU A 54 3.49 -15.14 4.74
C LEU A 54 3.21 -13.65 4.64
N MET A 55 1.93 -13.24 4.67
CA MET A 55 1.52 -11.87 4.42
C MET A 55 2.18 -10.86 5.34
N LEU A 56 2.14 -11.12 6.66
CA LEU A 56 2.77 -10.23 7.63
C LEU A 56 4.29 -10.20 7.46
N CYS A 57 4.91 -11.30 7.05
CA CYS A 57 6.36 -11.32 6.74
C CYS A 57 6.67 -10.48 5.50
N ALA A 58 5.85 -10.59 4.45
CA ALA A 58 6.02 -9.84 3.21
C ALA A 58 5.83 -8.33 3.41
N LEU A 59 4.96 -7.93 4.34
CA LEU A 59 4.74 -6.53 4.69
C LEU A 59 5.80 -5.95 5.64
N ASN A 60 6.57 -6.80 6.32
CA ASN A 60 7.59 -6.30 7.24
C ASN A 60 8.73 -5.66 6.44
N CYS A 61 9.10 -4.43 6.78
CA CYS A 61 10.07 -3.62 6.05
C CYS A 61 9.67 -3.30 4.60
N SER A 62 8.37 -3.36 4.27
CA SER A 62 7.88 -3.02 2.93
C SER A 62 7.45 -1.56 2.82
N PHE A 63 7.65 -0.98 1.64
CA PHE A 63 7.07 0.32 1.28
C PHE A 63 5.63 0.12 0.81
N VAL A 64 4.69 0.88 1.39
CA VAL A 64 3.27 0.79 1.05
C VAL A 64 2.71 2.18 0.75
N ALA A 65 1.71 2.22 -0.12
CA ALA A 65 0.86 3.40 -0.26
C ALA A 65 -0.19 3.41 0.86
N LEU A 66 -0.40 4.59 1.46
CA LEU A 66 -1.33 4.83 2.54
C LEU A 66 -2.62 5.41 1.93
N CYS A 67 -3.65 4.59 1.87
CA CYS A 67 -4.84 4.86 1.07
C CYS A 67 -6.14 4.86 1.88
N LYS A 68 -7.18 5.48 1.32
CA LYS A 68 -8.58 5.30 1.70
C LYS A 68 -9.36 4.74 0.51
N ILE A 69 -10.27 3.80 0.74
CA ILE A 69 -11.24 3.40 -0.29
C ILE A 69 -12.14 4.59 -0.61
N GLU A 70 -12.26 4.95 -1.89
CA GLU A 70 -13.15 6.06 -2.28
C GLU A 70 -14.62 5.74 -1.97
N GLU A 71 -15.35 6.78 -1.59
CA GLU A 71 -16.76 6.66 -1.22
C GLU A 71 -17.59 6.18 -2.41
N GLY A 72 -18.43 5.17 -2.20
CA GLY A 72 -19.21 4.53 -3.27
C GLY A 72 -18.53 3.36 -3.98
N PHE A 73 -17.23 3.12 -3.75
CA PHE A 73 -16.48 2.01 -4.35
C PHE A 73 -16.21 0.84 -3.40
N GLU A 74 -16.69 0.92 -2.16
CA GLU A 74 -16.52 -0.14 -1.15
C GLU A 74 -17.09 -1.49 -1.61
N ARG A 75 -18.18 -1.46 -2.37
CA ARG A 75 -18.83 -2.66 -2.95
C ARG A 75 -17.96 -3.40 -3.97
N ASN A 76 -16.96 -2.74 -4.54
CA ASN A 76 -16.05 -3.35 -5.52
C ASN A 76 -15.02 -4.25 -4.84
N PHE A 77 -14.89 -4.15 -3.52
CA PHE A 77 -13.93 -4.92 -2.76
C PHE A 77 -14.62 -5.99 -1.92
N GLU A 78 -14.01 -7.16 -1.90
CA GLU A 78 -14.25 -8.18 -0.90
C GLU A 78 -13.16 -8.09 0.18
N LYS A 79 -13.58 -8.21 1.45
CA LYS A 79 -12.69 -8.21 2.60
C LYS A 79 -12.59 -9.62 3.14
N LYS A 80 -11.43 -10.24 2.99
CA LYS A 80 -11.12 -11.55 3.58
C LYS A 80 -10.14 -11.38 4.72
N HIS A 81 -10.50 -11.83 5.92
CA HIS A 81 -9.55 -11.80 7.03
C HIS A 81 -8.41 -12.78 6.79
N LEU A 82 -7.17 -12.35 7.05
CA LEU A 82 -6.03 -13.26 6.92
C LEU A 82 -6.20 -14.45 7.85
N LEU A 83 -5.99 -15.66 7.31
CA LEU A 83 -6.17 -16.92 8.05
C LEU A 83 -7.58 -17.07 8.68
N ASP A 84 -8.57 -16.36 8.15
CA ASP A 84 -9.95 -16.27 8.65
C ASP A 84 -10.04 -15.80 10.13
N ASP A 85 -9.00 -15.09 10.62
CA ASP A 85 -8.95 -14.54 11.96
C ASP A 85 -9.37 -13.06 11.96
N LEU A 86 -10.51 -12.75 12.58
CA LEU A 86 -11.07 -11.39 12.71
C LEU A 86 -10.13 -10.38 13.38
N SER A 87 -9.13 -10.88 14.10
CA SER A 87 -8.16 -10.05 14.77
C SER A 87 -6.94 -9.70 13.92
N LEU A 88 -6.72 -10.45 12.84
CA LEU A 88 -5.74 -10.14 11.80
C LEU A 88 -6.33 -9.15 10.80
N PRO A 89 -5.48 -8.37 10.09
CA PRO A 89 -5.95 -7.44 9.09
C PRO A 89 -6.66 -8.20 7.96
N SER A 90 -7.56 -7.53 7.27
CA SER A 90 -8.25 -8.10 6.11
C SER A 90 -7.47 -7.81 4.83
N ARG A 91 -7.39 -8.78 3.92
CA ARG A 91 -7.01 -8.62 2.53
C ARG A 91 -8.19 -8.05 1.74
N LEU A 92 -7.92 -7.07 0.89
CA LEU A 92 -8.85 -6.53 -0.09
C LEU A 92 -8.60 -7.22 -1.43
N GLU A 93 -9.66 -7.83 -1.96
CA GLU A 93 -9.68 -8.41 -3.29
C GLU A 93 -10.73 -7.69 -4.12
N LEU A 94 -10.42 -7.42 -5.38
CA LEU A 94 -11.40 -6.86 -6.30
C LEU A 94 -12.40 -7.96 -6.63
N ARG A 95 -13.69 -7.67 -6.49
CA ARG A 95 -14.72 -8.58 -6.96
C ARG A 95 -14.58 -8.71 -8.47
N SER A 96 -14.32 -9.92 -8.94
CA SER A 96 -14.67 -10.30 -10.29
C SER A 96 -16.18 -10.52 -10.28
N ASP A 97 -16.95 -9.60 -10.86
CA ASP A 97 -18.34 -9.89 -11.16
C ASP A 97 -18.33 -11.08 -12.14
N GLU A 98 -18.46 -12.32 -11.62
CA GLU A 98 -19.03 -13.39 -12.44
C GLU A 98 -20.41 -12.88 -12.81
N VAL A 99 -20.63 -12.66 -14.11
CA VAL A 99 -21.89 -12.20 -14.67
C VAL A 99 -22.98 -13.17 -14.22
N ASN A 100 -23.68 -12.85 -13.14
CA ASN A 100 -25.01 -13.39 -12.90
C ASN A 100 -25.92 -12.68 -13.89
N THR A 101 -26.30 -13.40 -14.93
CA THR A 101 -27.09 -12.98 -16.09
C THR A 101 -28.53 -12.58 -15.76
N GLU A 102 -28.79 -11.93 -14.63
CA GLU A 102 -30.14 -11.55 -14.24
C GLU A 102 -30.10 -10.25 -13.42
N GLU A 103 -29.86 -9.11 -14.06
CA GLU A 103 -30.61 -7.87 -13.79
C GLU A 103 -30.14 -6.73 -14.69
N SER A 104 -31.13 -6.07 -15.32
CA SER A 104 -31.04 -4.86 -16.18
C SER A 104 -30.89 -5.10 -17.69
N ILE A 105 -31.87 -5.75 -18.31
CA ILE A 105 -32.18 -5.49 -19.72
C ILE A 105 -33.15 -4.31 -19.78
N SER A 106 -32.59 -3.11 -19.94
CA SER A 106 -33.29 -1.98 -20.56
C SER A 106 -32.33 -1.32 -21.55
N GLY A 107 -32.21 -1.90 -22.73
CA GLY A 107 -31.37 -1.41 -23.83
C GLY A 107 -31.58 -2.26 -25.07
N GLU A 108 -31.78 -1.59 -26.20
CA GLU A 108 -32.31 -2.13 -27.46
C GLU A 108 -31.46 -3.25 -28.08
N ILE A 109 -32.15 -4.22 -28.70
CA ILE A 109 -31.56 -5.32 -29.47
C ILE A 109 -31.23 -4.80 -30.88
N ILE A 110 -29.95 -4.69 -31.21
CA ILE A 110 -29.49 -4.62 -32.61
C ILE A 110 -28.18 -5.43 -32.74
N ASN A 111 -28.29 -6.56 -33.45
CA ASN A 111 -27.25 -7.38 -34.09
C ASN A 111 -26.05 -7.91 -33.24
N GLU A 112 -26.03 -9.24 -33.14
CA GLU A 112 -24.96 -10.18 -32.79
C GLU A 112 -23.51 -9.63 -32.74
N GLU A 113 -23.10 -9.16 -31.56
CA GLU A 113 -21.90 -9.61 -30.85
C GLU A 113 -22.03 -9.09 -29.41
N ILE A 114 -22.40 -9.95 -28.46
CA ILE A 114 -22.36 -9.58 -27.03
C ILE A 114 -20.88 -9.60 -26.65
N ILE A 115 -20.17 -8.51 -26.94
CA ILE A 115 -18.88 -8.24 -26.32
C ILE A 115 -19.19 -8.14 -24.83
N PRO A 116 -18.64 -9.00 -23.95
CA PRO A 116 -18.78 -8.79 -22.52
C PRO A 116 -18.19 -7.41 -22.27
N LEU A 117 -19.04 -6.45 -21.89
CA LEU A 117 -18.56 -5.19 -21.38
C LEU A 117 -17.93 -5.54 -20.04
N GLU A 118 -16.67 -5.99 -20.07
CA GLU A 118 -15.84 -6.14 -18.90
C GLU A 118 -15.91 -4.80 -18.21
N ARG A 119 -16.74 -4.72 -17.16
CA ARG A 119 -16.68 -3.61 -16.24
C ARG A 119 -15.27 -3.73 -15.67
N ASN A 120 -14.37 -2.90 -16.18
CA ASN A 120 -13.04 -2.76 -15.65
C ASN A 120 -13.21 -2.21 -14.23
N ILE A 121 -13.38 -3.11 -13.26
CA ILE A 121 -13.54 -2.77 -11.86
C ILE A 121 -12.18 -2.31 -11.39
N HIS A 122 -11.99 -0.99 -11.40
CA HIS A 122 -10.76 -0.39 -10.95
C HIS A 122 -10.74 -0.26 -9.42
N PRO A 123 -9.59 -0.50 -8.77
CA PRO A 123 -9.40 -0.26 -7.34
C PRO A 123 -9.39 1.25 -7.09
N MET A 124 -10.56 1.83 -6.85
CA MET A 124 -10.68 3.26 -6.53
C MET A 124 -10.22 3.51 -5.09
N LEU A 125 -8.92 3.74 -4.97
CA LEU A 125 -8.20 4.06 -3.74
C LEU A 125 -7.65 5.49 -3.84
N LYS A 126 -8.03 6.34 -2.89
CA LYS A 126 -7.40 7.65 -2.71
C LYS A 126 -6.09 7.48 -1.94
N CYS A 127 -4.97 7.71 -2.62
CA CYS A 127 -3.64 7.68 -2.00
C CYS A 127 -3.32 9.03 -1.32
N PHE A 128 -2.95 8.99 -0.05
CA PHE A 128 -2.49 10.18 0.69
C PHE A 128 -0.96 10.35 0.65
N GLY A 129 -0.25 9.30 0.25
CA GLY A 129 1.21 9.25 0.21
C GLY A 129 1.71 7.84 0.56
N PHE A 130 2.96 7.76 1.01
CA PHE A 130 3.64 6.49 1.25
C PHE A 130 4.13 6.33 2.69
N GLY A 131 4.36 5.10 3.09
CA GLY A 131 4.97 4.76 4.37
C GLY A 131 5.82 3.50 4.29
N LEU A 132 6.81 3.41 5.16
CA LEU A 132 7.57 2.21 5.42
C LEU A 132 6.97 1.50 6.63
N ILE A 133 6.53 0.25 6.45
CA ILE A 133 6.18 -0.60 7.58
C ILE A 133 7.49 -1.05 8.22
N ARG A 134 7.94 -0.33 9.25
CA ARG A 134 9.21 -0.60 9.94
C ARG A 134 9.19 -1.93 10.68
N ALA A 135 8.07 -2.23 11.33
CA ALA A 135 7.92 -3.42 12.15
C ALA A 135 6.45 -3.81 12.26
N ILE A 136 6.22 -5.10 12.50
CA ILE A 136 4.92 -5.68 12.78
C ILE A 136 5.01 -6.43 14.10
N ASN A 137 4.05 -6.19 15.00
CA ASN A 137 3.91 -6.95 16.24
C ASN A 137 2.58 -7.72 16.21
N PRO A 138 2.61 -9.01 15.83
CA PRO A 138 1.40 -9.84 15.75
C PRO A 138 0.73 -10.07 17.11
N GLN A 139 1.51 -10.17 18.19
CA GLN A 139 0.97 -10.37 19.55
C GLN A 139 0.12 -9.18 19.99
N ARG A 140 0.59 -7.96 19.70
CA ARG A 140 -0.12 -6.71 20.01
C ARG A 140 -1.07 -6.25 18.90
N LYS A 141 -1.05 -6.90 17.75
CA LYS A 141 -1.86 -6.59 16.55
C LYS A 141 -1.65 -5.16 16.07
N LEU A 142 -0.37 -4.78 15.96
CA LEU A 142 0.07 -3.44 15.60
C LEU A 142 1.05 -3.46 14.43
N PHE A 143 0.88 -2.52 13.50
CA PHE A 143 1.89 -2.06 12.57
C PHE A 143 2.60 -0.83 13.14
N TYR A 144 3.89 -0.71 12.87
CA TYR A 144 4.70 0.47 13.13
C TYR A 144 5.13 1.07 11.80
N VAL A 145 4.53 2.21 11.44
CA VAL A 145 4.71 2.83 10.12
C VAL A 145 5.50 4.12 10.27
N LEU A 146 6.57 4.26 9.49
CA LEU A 146 7.27 5.52 9.29
C LEU A 146 6.72 6.18 8.04
N THR A 147 6.32 7.44 8.14
CA THR A 147 5.72 8.16 7.02
C THR A 147 5.91 9.66 7.19
N PRO A 148 6.14 10.41 6.10
CA PRO A 148 6.16 11.87 6.14
C PRO A 148 4.74 12.47 6.21
N ILE A 149 3.68 11.67 6.11
CA ILE A 149 2.30 12.16 6.14
C ILE A 149 1.96 12.64 7.55
N GLU A 150 1.34 13.82 7.62
CA GLU A 150 0.88 14.39 8.88
C GLU A 150 -0.17 13.52 9.59
N GLN A 151 -0.07 13.46 10.92
CA GLN A 151 -0.95 12.63 11.74
C GLN A 151 -2.45 12.97 11.59
N LYS A 152 -2.80 14.23 11.26
CA LYS A 152 -4.18 14.65 11.00
C LYS A 152 -4.81 13.90 9.82
N VAL A 153 -4.01 13.57 8.81
CA VAL A 153 -4.44 12.84 7.60
C VAL A 153 -4.42 11.33 7.85
N LEU A 154 -3.48 10.82 8.65
CA LEU A 154 -3.31 9.39 8.92
C LEU A 154 -4.54 8.70 9.52
N HIS A 155 -5.44 9.43 10.19
CA HIS A 155 -6.69 8.88 10.71
C HIS A 155 -7.68 8.46 9.61
N GLN A 156 -7.50 8.97 8.38
CA GLN A 156 -8.34 8.64 7.23
C GLN A 156 -7.87 7.38 6.49
N VAL A 157 -6.63 6.93 6.73
CA VAL A 157 -6.03 5.78 6.07
C VAL A 157 -6.69 4.51 6.59
N ASN A 158 -7.30 3.74 5.69
CA ASN A 158 -7.90 2.44 5.99
C ASN A 158 -7.39 1.31 5.08
N VAL A 159 -6.45 1.61 4.16
CA VAL A 159 -5.82 0.62 3.29
C VAL A 159 -4.31 0.84 3.23
N PHE A 160 -3.54 -0.24 3.41
CA PHE A 160 -2.16 -0.32 2.97
C PHE A 160 -2.13 -1.01 1.61
N ALA A 161 -1.73 -0.29 0.57
CA ALA A 161 -1.64 -0.79 -0.79
C ALA A 161 -0.19 -1.12 -1.16
N LEU A 162 0.06 -2.37 -1.53
CA LEU A 162 1.34 -2.88 -2.01
C LEU A 162 1.29 -2.98 -3.54
N GLY A 163 2.19 -2.27 -4.23
CA GLY A 163 2.24 -2.21 -5.69
C GLY A 163 3.38 -3.05 -6.27
N HIS A 164 3.26 -3.46 -7.54
CA HIS A 164 4.29 -4.23 -8.27
C HIS A 164 5.66 -3.54 -8.32
N CYS A 165 5.69 -2.20 -8.40
CA CYS A 165 6.92 -1.42 -8.57
C CYS A 165 7.34 -0.64 -7.31
N LEU A 166 6.70 -0.88 -6.16
CA LEU A 166 7.09 -0.27 -4.89
C LEU A 166 8.23 -1.08 -4.27
N ASN A 167 9.43 -0.94 -4.81
CA ASN A 167 10.62 -1.53 -4.22
C ASN A 167 11.03 -0.73 -2.99
N THR A 168 11.41 -1.42 -1.91
CA THR A 168 12.10 -0.77 -0.79
C THR A 168 13.44 -0.23 -1.31
N PRO A 169 13.72 1.08 -1.22
CA PRO A 169 14.97 1.62 -1.73
C PRO A 169 16.17 0.96 -1.06
N ASP A 170 17.14 0.48 -1.84
CA ASP A 170 18.34 -0.21 -1.33
C ASP A 170 19.12 0.63 -0.29
N MET A 171 19.07 1.96 -0.44
CA MET A 171 19.67 2.92 0.50
C MET A 171 19.05 2.83 1.90
N LEU A 172 17.81 2.38 2.05
CA LEU A 172 17.21 2.14 3.36
C LEU A 172 17.73 0.87 4.03
N LEU A 173 18.16 -0.13 3.26
CA LEU A 173 18.54 -1.44 3.80
C LEU A 173 20.06 -1.57 4.00
N PHE A 174 20.86 -0.92 3.16
CA PHE A 174 22.29 -1.19 3.05
C PHE A 174 23.18 0.05 3.25
N ASP A 175 22.62 1.23 3.51
CA ASP A 175 23.45 2.39 3.86
C ASP A 175 23.96 2.23 5.31
N PRO A 176 25.28 2.16 5.54
CA PRO A 176 25.84 2.04 6.89
C PRO A 176 25.48 3.23 7.80
N ASN A 177 25.07 4.37 7.23
CA ASN A 177 24.60 5.54 7.96
C ASN A 177 23.11 5.47 8.33
N VAL A 178 22.33 4.60 7.67
CA VAL A 178 20.92 4.32 7.95
C VAL A 178 20.84 2.95 8.62
N SER A 179 21.38 2.85 9.84
CA SER A 179 21.41 1.57 10.56
C SER A 179 19.99 1.15 10.97
N PHE A 180 19.36 0.23 10.23
CA PHE A 180 18.27 -0.58 10.75
C PHE A 180 18.88 -1.67 11.63
N PHE A 181 18.67 -1.59 12.94
CA PHE A 181 18.87 -2.76 13.79
C PHE A 181 17.76 -3.76 13.47
N LEU A 182 18.11 -4.77 12.66
CA LEU A 182 17.40 -6.05 12.63
C LEU A 182 17.53 -6.74 14.00
#